data_AF-A0ABC9TW93-F1
#
_entry.id   AF-A0ABC9TW93-F1
#
_cell.length_a   1.000
_cell.length_b   1.000
_cell.length_c   1.000
_cell.angle_alpha   90.00
_cell.angle_beta   90.00
_cell.angle_gamma   90.00
#
_symmetry.space_group_name_H-M   'P 1'
#
loop_
_entity.id
_entity.type
_entity.pdbx_description
1 polymer ?
#
loop_
_entity_poly.entity_id
_entity_poly.type
_entity_poly.pdbx_seq_one_letter_code
_entity_poly.pdbx_strand_id
1 'polypeptide(L)'
;MEIMGSALRTIKRSEIAAEFYSFPQKYVVGLSNEAEQMEKWRATMSAMLQFTKDEDGDSPKLGQFTQQSMSPHTEQLRMFASLFSGETGLTLDDLGFVTDNPSSAEAIKASHENLRLAARKAQRTFGSGFLNVGYLAACIRDDYPYQRKQLYLTRAAWEPVFEPDAAMLTSIGDGVTKINQAVPGYFGPDNLRSLTGIDYLGEVK
;
A
#
# COMPACT_ATOMS: atom_id res chain seq x y z
N MET A 1 12.43 -5.32 13.85
CA MET A 1 11.55 -6.42 13.38
C MET A 1 11.01 -5.99 12.03
N GLU A 2 11.30 -6.71 10.94
CA GLU A 2 10.71 -6.39 9.63
C GLU A 2 9.22 -6.76 9.62
N ILE A 3 8.36 -5.74 9.57
CA ILE A 3 6.90 -5.89 9.47
C ILE A 3 6.54 -6.69 8.22
N MET A 4 7.22 -6.42 7.10
CA MET A 4 7.07 -7.15 5.83
C MET A 4 7.43 -8.64 5.97
N GLY A 5 8.51 -8.96 6.69
CA GLY A 5 8.90 -10.35 6.95
C GLY A 5 7.89 -11.11 7.81
N SER A 6 7.25 -10.40 8.76
CA SER A 6 6.18 -10.96 9.59
C SER A 6 4.90 -11.17 8.79
N ALA A 7 4.52 -10.22 7.93
CA ALA A 7 3.38 -10.35 7.02
C ALA A 7 3.55 -11.53 6.04
N LEU A 8 4.73 -11.66 5.42
CA LEU A 8 5.05 -12.79 4.54
C LEU A 8 4.93 -14.13 5.26
N ARG A 9 5.38 -14.21 6.52
CA ARG A 9 5.25 -15.42 7.32
C ARG A 9 3.80 -15.76 7.62
N THR A 10 2.95 -14.76 7.88
CA THR A 10 1.51 -14.96 8.09
C THR A 10 0.84 -15.48 6.83
N ILE A 11 1.15 -14.93 5.65
CA ILE A 11 0.62 -15.42 4.38
C ILE A 11 1.03 -16.88 4.15
N LYS A 12 2.31 -17.21 4.31
CA LYS A 12 2.80 -18.60 4.17
C LYS A 12 2.12 -19.56 5.15
N ARG A 13 1.91 -19.15 6.41
CA ARG A 13 1.18 -19.96 7.39
C ARG A 13 -0.29 -20.13 6.99
N SER A 14 -0.90 -19.10 6.42
CA SER A 14 -2.26 -19.16 5.90
C SER A 14 -2.39 -20.13 4.73
N GLU A 15 -1.44 -20.14 3.79
CA GLU A 15 -1.44 -21.10 2.68
C GLU A 15 -1.30 -22.54 3.19
N ILE A 16 -0.35 -22.79 4.10
CA ILE A 16 -0.17 -24.10 4.71
C ILE A 16 -1.44 -24.54 5.47
N ALA A 17 -2.02 -23.65 6.27
CA ALA A 17 -3.26 -23.96 7.00
C ALA A 17 -4.45 -24.21 6.06
N ALA A 18 -4.52 -23.51 4.91
CA ALA A 18 -5.53 -23.75 3.89
C ALA A 18 -5.40 -25.15 3.25
N GLU A 19 -4.17 -25.64 3.04
CA GLU A 19 -3.94 -27.02 2.59
C GLU A 19 -4.48 -28.03 3.62
N PHE A 20 -4.19 -27.85 4.92
CA PHE A 20 -4.76 -28.71 5.97
C PHE A 20 -6.29 -28.58 6.10
N TYR A 21 -6.86 -27.42 5.77
CA TYR A 21 -8.31 -27.21 5.75
C TYR A 21 -9.00 -28.06 4.68
N SER A 22 -8.34 -28.28 3.54
CA SER A 22 -8.84 -29.14 2.46
C SER A 22 -8.86 -30.64 2.81
N PHE A 23 -8.10 -31.06 3.84
CA PHE A 23 -8.05 -32.43 4.35
C PHE A 23 -8.60 -32.51 5.79
N PRO A 24 -9.93 -32.49 5.98
CA PRO A 24 -10.52 -32.56 7.31
C PRO A 24 -10.15 -33.88 8.00
N GLN A 25 -9.50 -33.78 9.16
CA GLN A 25 -9.24 -34.92 10.01
C GLN A 25 -10.56 -35.41 10.61
N LYS A 26 -10.94 -36.64 10.29
CA LYS A 26 -12.10 -37.33 10.85
C LYS A 26 -11.61 -38.44 11.77
N TYR A 27 -12.32 -38.65 12.87
CA TYR A 27 -12.03 -39.73 13.79
C TYR A 27 -13.26 -40.62 13.96
N VAL A 28 -13.02 -41.91 14.15
CA VAL A 28 -14.05 -42.91 14.38
C VAL A 28 -13.89 -43.40 15.81
N VAL A 29 -14.95 -43.34 16.60
CA VAL A 29 -15.00 -43.90 17.95
C VAL A 29 -15.95 -45.10 17.94
N GLY A 30 -15.55 -46.21 18.57
CA GLY A 30 -16.36 -47.43 18.66
C GLY A 30 -15.99 -48.57 17.70
N LEU A 31 -14.73 -48.68 17.28
CA LEU A 31 -14.24 -49.87 16.56
C LEU A 31 -14.03 -51.02 17.55
N SER A 32 -14.51 -52.23 17.22
CA SER A 32 -14.23 -53.44 17.99
C SER A 32 -12.72 -53.78 17.94
N ASN A 33 -12.19 -54.40 19.00
CA ASN A 33 -10.75 -54.73 19.11
C ASN A 33 -10.24 -55.72 18.05
N GLU A 34 -11.13 -56.31 17.24
CA GLU A 34 -10.81 -57.23 16.14
C GLU A 34 -10.79 -56.55 14.76
N ALA A 35 -11.15 -55.26 14.68
CA ALA A 35 -11.09 -54.53 13.41
C ALA A 35 -9.61 -54.29 13.01
N GLU A 36 -9.22 -54.91 11.89
CA GLU A 36 -7.89 -54.79 11.28
C GLU A 36 -7.46 -53.33 11.20
N GLN A 37 -6.22 -53.02 11.62
CA GLN A 37 -5.66 -51.67 11.51
C GLN A 37 -5.53 -51.31 10.02
N MET A 38 -6.58 -50.71 9.47
CA MET A 38 -6.58 -50.19 8.11
C MET A 38 -5.40 -49.23 7.93
N GLU A 39 -4.57 -49.53 6.95
CA GLU A 39 -3.41 -48.76 6.55
C GLU A 39 -3.83 -47.29 6.42
N LYS A 40 -3.29 -46.42 7.29
CA LYS A 40 -3.71 -45.02 7.51
C LYS A 40 -3.94 -44.23 6.22
N TRP A 41 -3.22 -44.58 5.15
CA TRP A 41 -3.27 -43.93 3.85
C TRP A 41 -4.45 -44.38 2.96
N ARG A 42 -4.81 -45.67 2.96
CA ARG A 42 -5.99 -46.17 2.25
C ARG A 42 -7.29 -45.72 2.91
N ALA A 43 -7.27 -45.51 4.22
CA ALA A 43 -8.40 -44.97 4.96
C ALA A 43 -8.74 -43.52 4.56
N THR A 44 -7.74 -42.70 4.27
CA THR A 44 -7.91 -41.29 3.87
C THR A 44 -8.49 -41.13 2.47
N MET A 45 -8.12 -42.01 1.52
CA MET A 45 -8.59 -41.90 0.13
C MET A 45 -9.80 -42.78 -0.22
N SER A 46 -10.05 -43.89 0.50
CA SER A 46 -11.03 -44.89 0.05
C SER A 46 -11.98 -45.47 1.11
N ALA A 47 -11.84 -45.18 2.42
CA ALA A 47 -12.52 -45.97 3.46
C ALA A 47 -13.49 -45.19 4.38
N MET A 48 -14.29 -44.28 3.83
CA MET A 48 -15.44 -43.71 4.57
C MET A 48 -16.80 -44.03 3.93
N LEU A 49 -16.88 -45.02 3.04
CA LEU A 49 -18.11 -45.30 2.30
C LEU A 49 -19.02 -46.34 2.93
N GLN A 50 -18.55 -47.31 3.73
CA GLN A 50 -19.44 -48.31 4.33
C GLN A 50 -18.93 -48.79 5.70
N PHE A 51 -19.44 -48.19 6.78
CA PHE A 51 -19.51 -48.87 8.07
C PHE A 51 -20.95 -49.39 8.21
N THR A 52 -21.15 -50.69 8.06
CA THR A 52 -22.46 -51.34 8.25
C THR A 52 -22.71 -51.62 9.73
N LYS A 53 -23.99 -51.53 10.13
CA LYS A 53 -24.49 -51.83 11.48
C LYS A 53 -24.10 -53.24 11.92
N ASP A 54 -23.64 -53.39 13.16
CA ASP A 54 -23.49 -54.69 13.81
C ASP A 54 -24.86 -55.19 14.33
N GLU A 55 -25.00 -56.51 14.55
CA GLU A 55 -26.25 -57.18 14.94
C GLU A 55 -26.82 -56.69 16.31
N ASP A 56 -26.01 -56.08 17.16
CA ASP A 56 -26.39 -55.47 18.45
C ASP A 56 -26.82 -53.99 18.36
N GLY A 57 -26.84 -53.41 17.15
CA GLY A 57 -27.45 -52.11 16.91
C GLY A 57 -26.61 -50.88 17.27
N ASP A 58 -25.37 -51.04 17.75
CA ASP A 58 -24.47 -49.90 17.96
C ASP A 58 -23.72 -49.55 16.68
N SER A 59 -23.72 -48.26 16.31
CA SER A 59 -23.14 -47.76 15.06
C SER A 59 -21.98 -46.82 15.37
N PRO A 60 -20.84 -46.93 14.68
CA PRO A 60 -19.68 -46.09 14.95
C PRO A 60 -20.03 -44.62 14.70
N LYS A 61 -19.85 -43.78 15.73
CA LYS A 61 -20.09 -42.34 15.64
C LYS A 61 -18.89 -41.67 14.99
N LEU A 62 -19.09 -41.18 13.77
CA LEU A 62 -18.11 -40.37 13.05
C LEU A 62 -18.11 -38.96 13.65
N GLY A 63 -16.97 -38.55 14.20
CA GLY A 63 -16.72 -37.18 14.63
C GLY A 63 -15.77 -36.48 13.66
N GLN A 64 -16.02 -35.20 13.40
CA GLN A 64 -15.06 -34.34 12.71
C GLN A 64 -14.43 -33.42 13.75
N PHE A 65 -13.10 -33.27 13.72
CA PHE A 65 -12.46 -32.21 14.52
C PHE A 65 -12.98 -30.86 14.05
N THR A 66 -13.24 -29.92 14.98
CA THR A 66 -13.69 -28.58 14.63
C THR A 66 -12.67 -27.94 13.69
N GLN A 67 -13.11 -27.64 12.46
CA GLN A 67 -12.27 -26.97 11.47
C GLN A 67 -11.88 -25.60 12.03
N GLN A 68 -10.58 -25.35 12.22
CA GLN A 68 -10.08 -24.04 12.62
C GLN A 68 -10.36 -23.04 11.51
N SER A 69 -10.90 -21.86 11.86
CA SER A 69 -11.19 -20.81 10.90
C SER A 69 -9.91 -20.13 10.43
N MET A 70 -9.89 -19.68 9.18
CA MET A 70 -8.77 -18.91 8.61
C MET A 70 -8.77 -17.42 9.05
N SER A 71 -9.81 -16.98 9.79
CA SER A 71 -9.98 -15.59 10.26
C SER A 71 -8.76 -15.02 11.00
N PRO A 72 -8.09 -15.77 11.91
CA PRO A 72 -6.96 -15.23 12.67
C PRO A 72 -5.78 -14.82 11.78
N HIS A 73 -5.58 -15.48 10.63
CA HIS A 73 -4.51 -15.12 9.70
C HIS A 73 -4.81 -13.83 8.95
N THR A 74 -6.07 -13.62 8.56
CA THR A 74 -6.51 -12.37 7.91
C THR A 74 -6.47 -11.17 8.87
N GLU A 75 -6.85 -11.38 10.13
CA GLU A 75 -6.76 -10.35 11.18
C GLU A 75 -5.31 -9.99 11.50
N GLN A 76 -4.43 -10.99 11.58
CA GLN A 76 -3.00 -10.77 11.78
C GLN A 76 -2.37 -10.02 10.60
N LEU A 77 -2.80 -10.30 9.37
CA LEU A 77 -2.34 -9.55 8.19
C LEU A 77 -2.80 -8.09 8.25
N ARG A 78 -4.06 -7.84 8.63
CA ARG A 78 -4.60 -6.49 8.83
C ARG A 78 -3.82 -5.72 9.90
N MET A 79 -3.46 -6.37 11.01
CA MET A 79 -2.62 -5.76 12.05
C MET A 79 -1.26 -5.32 11.51
N PHE A 80 -0.60 -6.15 10.71
CA PHE A 80 0.68 -5.79 10.10
C PHE A 80 0.53 -4.69 9.06
N ALA A 81 -0.55 -4.69 8.28
CA ALA A 81 -0.85 -3.59 7.36
C ALA A 81 -1.05 -2.26 8.11
N SER A 82 -1.74 -2.27 9.25
CA SER A 82 -1.91 -1.07 10.10
C SER A 82 -0.58 -0.55 10.65
N LEU A 83 0.30 -1.45 11.11
CA LEU A 83 1.63 -1.07 11.58
C LEU A 83 2.50 -0.49 10.45
N PHE A 84 2.45 -1.11 9.26
CA PHE A 84 3.19 -0.64 8.09
C PHE A 84 2.68 0.71 7.58
N SER A 85 1.36 0.89 7.52
CA SER A 85 0.70 2.16 7.21
C SER A 85 1.15 3.26 8.17
N GLY A 86 1.21 2.95 9.48
CA GLY A 86 1.70 3.87 10.50
C GLY A 86 3.17 4.29 10.31
N GLU A 87 4.05 3.38 9.90
CA GLU A 87 5.47 3.70 9.67
C GLU A 87 5.72 4.47 8.37
N THR A 88 4.99 4.13 7.30
CA THR A 88 5.22 4.69 5.96
C THR A 88 4.43 5.96 5.68
N GLY A 89 3.39 6.24 6.47
CA GLY A 89 2.45 7.34 6.22
C GLY A 89 1.48 7.05 5.08
N LEU A 90 1.38 5.79 4.62
CA LEU A 90 0.32 5.31 3.72
C LEU A 90 -0.97 5.07 4.51
N THR A 91 -2.10 5.01 3.82
CA THR A 91 -3.38 4.62 4.42
C THR A 91 -3.63 3.11 4.29
N LEU A 92 -4.55 2.57 5.10
CA LEU A 92 -5.01 1.18 4.95
C LEU A 92 -5.72 0.93 3.61
N ASP A 93 -6.42 1.96 3.11
CA ASP A 93 -7.06 1.92 1.80
C ASP A 93 -6.01 1.76 0.69
N ASP A 94 -4.85 2.44 0.78
CA ASP A 94 -3.72 2.27 -0.16
C ASP A 94 -3.14 0.84 -0.14
N LEU A 95 -3.25 0.15 1.00
CA LEU A 95 -2.79 -1.23 1.18
C LEU A 95 -3.83 -2.27 0.77
N GLY A 96 -5.00 -1.84 0.25
CA GLY A 96 -6.06 -2.71 -0.24
C GLY A 96 -7.07 -3.17 0.84
N PHE A 97 -6.97 -2.63 2.06
CA PHE A 97 -7.99 -2.83 3.10
C PHE A 97 -9.00 -1.69 3.02
N VAL A 98 -9.94 -1.82 2.08
CA VAL A 98 -11.00 -0.82 1.88
C VAL A 98 -11.81 -0.67 3.17
N THR A 99 -11.82 0.55 3.69
CA THR A 99 -12.72 0.93 4.78
C THR A 99 -14.10 1.26 4.19
N ASP A 100 -15.19 0.77 4.78
CA ASP A 100 -16.56 0.91 4.23
C ASP A 100 -17.07 2.36 4.11
N ASN A 101 -16.31 3.35 4.60
CA ASN A 101 -16.74 4.74 4.59
C ASN A 101 -16.05 5.51 3.45
N PRO A 102 -16.78 6.06 2.46
CA PRO A 102 -16.18 6.91 1.45
C PRO A 102 -15.55 8.14 2.10
N SER A 103 -14.23 8.21 2.05
CA SER A 103 -13.44 9.33 2.58
C SER A 103 -13.69 10.60 1.76
N SER A 104 -13.92 11.73 2.43
CA SER A 104 -14.04 13.02 1.74
C SER A 104 -12.71 13.39 1.05
N ALA A 105 -12.77 14.20 -0.01
CA ALA A 105 -11.57 14.63 -0.72
C ALA A 105 -10.56 15.35 0.21
N GLU A 106 -11.04 16.03 1.25
CA GLU A 106 -10.18 16.65 2.27
C GLU A 106 -9.59 15.62 3.24
N ALA A 107 -10.33 14.58 3.60
CA ALA A 107 -9.82 13.49 4.45
C ALA A 107 -8.73 12.69 3.74
N ILE A 108 -8.88 12.43 2.43
CA ILE A 108 -7.84 11.82 1.59
C ILE A 108 -6.61 12.74 1.53
N LYS A 109 -6.79 14.04 1.32
CA LYS A 109 -5.66 14.99 1.32
C LYS A 109 -4.94 15.03 2.66
N ALA A 110 -5.68 15.01 3.76
CA ALA A 110 -5.12 15.02 5.11
C ALA A 110 -4.36 13.72 5.42
N SER A 111 -4.87 12.56 4.97
CA SER A 111 -4.21 11.27 5.19
C SER A 111 -2.88 11.17 4.44
N HIS A 112 -2.75 11.79 3.26
CA HIS A 112 -1.52 11.82 2.48
C HIS A 112 -0.58 13.01 2.77
N GLU A 113 -0.88 13.88 3.75
CA GLU A 113 -0.03 15.05 4.04
C GLU A 113 1.39 14.65 4.51
N ASN A 114 1.52 13.51 5.21
CA ASN A 114 2.83 12.97 5.59
C ASN A 114 3.68 12.58 4.36
N LEU A 115 3.08 11.96 3.36
CA LEU A 115 3.74 11.63 2.09
C LEU A 115 4.14 12.90 1.35
N ARG A 116 3.28 13.93 1.39
CA ARG A 116 3.59 15.24 0.79
C ARG A 116 4.82 15.89 1.44
N LEU A 117 4.92 15.84 2.77
CA LEU A 117 6.10 16.33 3.48
C LEU A 117 7.36 15.53 3.14
N ALA A 118 7.24 14.21 3.03
CA ALA A 118 8.33 13.34 2.60
C ALA A 118 8.81 13.66 1.18
N ALA A 119 7.87 13.83 0.23
CA ALA A 119 8.17 14.23 -1.15
C ALA A 119 8.86 15.60 -1.20
N ARG A 120 8.38 16.58 -0.45
CA ARG A 120 9.02 17.91 -0.36
C ARG A 120 10.44 17.82 0.24
N LYS A 121 10.66 16.94 1.22
CA LYS A 121 11.99 16.68 1.77
C LYS A 121 12.90 16.04 0.72
N ALA A 122 12.39 15.09 -0.06
CA ALA A 122 13.12 14.47 -1.17
C ALA A 122 13.48 15.48 -2.25
N GLN A 123 12.55 16.33 -2.68
CA GLN A 123 12.79 17.42 -3.64
C GLN A 123 13.91 18.37 -3.18
N ARG A 124 14.01 18.67 -1.89
CA ARG A 124 15.12 19.48 -1.35
C ARG A 124 16.47 18.77 -1.50
N THR A 125 16.53 17.49 -1.12
CA THR A 125 17.75 16.68 -1.23
C THR A 125 18.17 16.51 -2.70
N PHE A 126 17.23 16.11 -3.56
CA PHE A 126 17.47 15.95 -4.99
C PHE A 126 17.80 17.27 -5.68
N GLY A 127 17.21 18.39 -5.23
CA GLY A 127 17.51 19.71 -5.76
C GLY A 127 18.99 20.06 -5.61
N SER A 128 19.58 19.76 -4.45
CA SER A 128 21.02 19.95 -4.27
C SER A 128 21.86 19.06 -5.20
N GLY A 129 21.43 17.82 -5.43
CA GLY A 129 22.09 16.87 -6.34
C GLY A 129 22.04 17.35 -7.78
N PHE A 130 20.85 17.74 -8.26
CA PHE A 130 20.66 18.26 -9.61
C PHE A 130 21.42 19.55 -9.86
N LEU A 131 21.48 20.47 -8.90
CA LEU A 131 22.29 21.68 -9.03
C LEU A 131 23.80 21.36 -9.14
N ASN A 132 24.29 20.38 -8.38
CA ASN A 132 25.69 19.94 -8.48
C ASN A 132 26.01 19.30 -9.84
N VAL A 133 25.11 18.44 -10.35
CA VAL A 133 25.27 17.81 -11.67
C VAL A 133 25.20 18.87 -12.78
N GLY A 134 24.23 19.78 -12.70
CA GLY A 134 24.08 20.88 -13.67
C GLY A 134 25.29 21.81 -13.70
N TYR A 135 25.89 22.10 -12.54
CA TYR A 135 27.14 22.87 -12.46
C TYR A 135 28.29 22.17 -13.17
N LEU A 136 28.49 20.87 -12.91
CA LEU A 136 29.54 20.10 -13.58
C LEU A 136 29.31 20.05 -15.10
N ALA A 137 28.07 19.84 -15.52
CA ALA A 137 27.70 19.83 -16.93
C ALA A 137 27.97 21.18 -17.61
N ALA A 138 27.69 22.30 -16.95
CA ALA A 138 27.99 23.64 -17.47
C ALA A 138 29.50 23.88 -17.61
N CYS A 139 30.30 23.50 -16.60
CA CYS A 139 31.76 23.62 -16.68
C CYS A 139 32.36 22.83 -17.84
N ILE A 140 31.83 21.63 -18.11
CA ILE A 140 32.28 20.79 -19.23
C ILE A 140 31.82 21.36 -20.58
N ARG A 141 30.56 21.82 -20.66
CA ARG A 141 29.98 22.37 -21.90
C ARG A 141 30.75 23.62 -22.38
N ASP A 142 31.09 24.50 -21.45
CA ASP A 142 31.67 25.80 -21.76
C ASP A 142 33.21 25.79 -21.66
N ASP A 143 33.82 24.62 -21.36
CA ASP A 143 35.26 24.41 -21.09
C ASP A 143 35.84 25.49 -20.14
N TYR A 144 35.04 25.90 -19.17
CA TYR A 144 35.35 27.01 -18.27
C TYR A 144 35.07 26.63 -16.80
N PRO A 145 36.04 26.83 -15.89
CA PRO A 145 35.84 26.53 -14.48
C PRO A 145 35.00 27.64 -13.80
N TYR A 146 33.68 27.47 -13.82
CA TYR A 146 32.78 28.35 -13.10
C TYR A 146 33.07 28.34 -11.59
N GLN A 147 32.78 29.44 -10.91
CA GLN A 147 32.90 29.49 -9.46
C GLN A 147 31.64 28.90 -8.82
N ARG A 148 31.82 28.10 -7.76
CA ARG A 148 30.71 27.51 -6.99
C ARG A 148 29.75 28.56 -6.40
N LYS A 149 30.16 29.84 -6.31
CA LYS A 149 29.30 30.96 -5.92
C LYS A 149 28.12 31.18 -6.89
N GLN A 150 28.29 30.86 -8.18
CA GLN A 150 27.21 30.97 -9.16
C GLN A 150 26.07 29.96 -8.91
N LEU A 151 26.38 28.84 -8.24
CA LEU A 151 25.40 27.81 -7.85
C LEU A 151 24.36 28.35 -6.86
N TYR A 152 24.70 29.39 -6.09
CA TYR A 152 23.76 30.05 -5.18
C TYR A 152 22.69 30.89 -5.91
N LEU A 153 22.98 31.33 -7.14
CA LEU A 153 22.04 32.10 -7.96
C LEU A 153 21.01 31.20 -8.64
N THR A 154 21.31 29.91 -8.79
CA THR A 154 20.43 28.92 -9.40
C THR A 154 19.54 28.25 -8.36
N ARG A 155 18.24 28.10 -8.68
CA ARG A 155 17.28 27.35 -7.87
C ARG A 155 16.71 26.19 -8.68
N ALA A 156 16.60 25.03 -8.06
CA ALA A 156 15.89 23.90 -8.66
C ALA A 156 14.39 24.24 -8.69
N ALA A 157 13.81 24.26 -9.90
CA ALA A 157 12.37 24.33 -10.10
C ALA A 157 11.80 22.92 -10.08
N TRP A 158 10.66 22.76 -9.42
CA TRP A 158 9.94 21.49 -9.33
C TRP A 158 8.48 21.74 -9.66
N GLU A 159 7.87 20.79 -10.34
CA GLU A 159 6.42 20.75 -10.45
C GLU A 159 5.77 20.50 -9.08
N PRO A 160 4.52 20.95 -8.90
CA PRO A 160 3.79 20.70 -7.68
C PRO A 160 3.67 19.19 -7.43
N VAL A 161 3.91 18.77 -6.18
CA VAL A 161 3.87 17.35 -5.77
C VAL A 161 2.50 16.71 -6.05
N PHE A 162 1.44 17.52 -6.08
CA PHE A 162 0.10 17.10 -6.45
C PHE A 162 -0.45 18.07 -7.49
N GLU A 163 -1.00 17.51 -8.56
CA GLU A 163 -1.79 18.30 -9.50
C GLU A 163 -3.01 18.87 -8.77
N PRO A 164 -3.25 20.19 -8.87
CA PRO A 164 -4.42 20.80 -8.28
C PRO A 164 -5.67 20.34 -9.03
N ASP A 165 -6.54 19.62 -8.32
CA ASP A 165 -7.92 19.36 -8.74
C ASP A 165 -8.66 20.69 -9.03
N ALA A 166 -9.67 20.66 -9.92
CA ALA A 166 -10.55 21.79 -10.24
C ALA A 166 -11.05 22.58 -9.02
N ALA A 167 -11.32 21.91 -7.89
CA ALA A 167 -11.68 22.56 -6.64
C ALA A 167 -10.52 23.39 -6.04
N MET A 168 -9.30 22.88 -6.11
CA MET A 168 -8.08 23.60 -5.71
C MET A 168 -7.73 24.73 -6.68
N LEU A 169 -7.95 24.54 -7.97
CA LEU A 169 -7.74 25.61 -8.96
C LEU A 169 -8.65 26.80 -8.73
N THR A 170 -9.90 26.55 -8.35
CA THR A 170 -10.87 27.61 -8.03
C THR A 170 -10.42 28.42 -6.80
N SER A 171 -9.97 27.75 -5.74
CA SER A 171 -9.48 28.43 -4.53
C SER A 171 -8.15 29.15 -4.77
N ILE A 172 -7.25 28.58 -5.57
CA ILE A 172 -6.03 29.24 -6.04
C ILE A 172 -6.38 30.48 -6.86
N GLY A 173 -7.35 30.39 -7.78
CA GLY A 173 -7.79 31.51 -8.61
C GLY A 173 -8.35 32.69 -7.81
N ASP A 174 -9.15 32.42 -6.78
CA ASP A 174 -9.65 33.45 -5.85
C ASP A 174 -8.50 34.10 -5.07
N GLY A 175 -7.56 33.29 -4.55
CA GLY A 175 -6.37 33.78 -3.86
C GLY A 175 -5.46 34.63 -4.75
N VAL A 176 -5.22 34.19 -5.99
CA VAL A 176 -4.45 34.92 -7.01
C VAL A 176 -5.10 36.26 -7.31
N THR A 177 -6.42 36.28 -7.50
CA THR A 177 -7.16 37.52 -7.80
C THR A 177 -7.04 38.53 -6.66
N LYS A 178 -7.25 38.09 -5.41
CA LYS A 178 -7.13 38.97 -4.23
C LYS A 178 -5.71 39.51 -4.03
N ILE A 179 -4.70 38.68 -4.23
CA ILE A 179 -3.29 39.11 -4.11
C ILE A 179 -2.93 40.07 -5.24
N ASN A 180 -3.39 39.81 -6.47
CA ASN A 180 -3.11 40.70 -7.61
C ASN A 180 -3.87 42.02 -7.50
N GLN A 181 -5.03 42.05 -6.82
CA GLN A 181 -5.73 43.29 -6.46
C GLN A 181 -4.95 44.11 -5.42
N ALA A 182 -4.32 43.47 -4.43
CA ALA A 182 -3.52 44.14 -3.41
C ALA A 182 -2.12 44.54 -3.91
N VAL A 183 -1.51 43.73 -4.78
CA VAL A 183 -0.21 43.96 -5.39
C VAL A 183 -0.33 43.70 -6.90
N PRO A 184 -0.60 44.75 -7.70
CA PRO A 184 -0.74 44.62 -9.14
C PRO A 184 0.51 44.02 -9.79
N GLY A 185 0.32 42.96 -10.56
CA GLY A 185 1.38 42.29 -11.32
C GLY A 185 2.16 41.21 -10.56
N TYR A 186 1.75 40.86 -9.33
CA TYR A 186 2.45 39.85 -8.53
C TYR A 186 2.36 38.43 -9.14
N PHE A 187 1.21 38.08 -9.71
CA PHE A 187 0.99 36.80 -10.40
C PHE A 187 0.86 37.00 -11.91
N GLY A 188 1.88 36.57 -12.65
CA GLY A 188 1.89 36.47 -14.11
C GLY A 188 1.84 35.01 -14.61
N PRO A 189 1.89 34.76 -15.93
CA PRO A 189 1.74 33.43 -16.53
C PRO A 189 2.80 32.43 -16.04
N ASP A 190 4.07 32.85 -15.88
CA ASP A 190 5.15 31.98 -15.41
C ASP A 190 4.99 31.59 -13.93
N ASN A 191 4.60 32.55 -13.08
CA ASN A 191 4.38 32.29 -11.66
C ASN A 191 3.13 31.43 -11.45
N LEU A 192 2.09 31.62 -12.27
CA LEU A 192 0.88 30.81 -12.20
C LEU A 192 1.16 29.36 -12.57
N ARG A 193 1.96 29.12 -13.62
CA ARG A 193 2.42 27.78 -14.01
C ARG A 193 3.19 27.09 -12.88
N SER A 194 4.05 27.81 -12.17
CA SER A 194 4.78 27.24 -11.03
C SER A 194 3.88 26.84 -9.85
N LEU A 195 2.72 27.51 -9.72
CA LEU A 195 1.74 27.24 -8.66
C LEU A 195 0.76 26.14 -9.02
N THR A 196 0.35 26.07 -10.29
CA THR A 196 -0.71 25.16 -10.74
C THR A 196 -0.19 23.94 -11.49
N GLY A 197 1.03 23.98 -12.01
CA GLY A 197 1.55 22.98 -12.94
C GLY A 197 0.85 22.97 -14.31
N ILE A 198 -0.09 23.87 -14.56
CA ILE A 198 -0.85 23.92 -15.80
C ILE A 198 -0.07 24.74 -16.83
N ASP A 199 0.20 24.12 -17.97
CA ASP A 199 0.79 24.79 -19.11
C ASP A 199 -0.19 25.79 -19.73
N TYR A 200 0.25 27.04 -19.83
CA TYR A 200 -0.41 28.01 -20.68
C TYR A 200 0.00 27.73 -22.13
N LEU A 201 -0.83 26.99 -22.87
CA LEU A 201 -0.75 26.88 -24.33
C LEU A 201 -1.26 28.19 -24.96
N GLY A 202 -0.50 29.28 -24.76
CA GLY A 202 -0.69 30.51 -25.51
C GLY A 202 -0.21 30.31 -26.94
N GLU A 203 -1.04 30.64 -27.93
CA GLU A 203 -0.69 30.62 -29.35
C GLU A 203 0.67 31.28 -29.57
N VAL A 204 1.60 30.51 -30.14
CA VAL A 204 2.80 31.04 -30.77
C VAL A 204 2.33 31.91 -31.94
N LYS A 205 2.42 33.23 -31.79
CA LYS A 205 2.48 34.15 -32.92
C LYS A 205 3.92 34.28 -33.41
#